data_AF-A0A3D3GIB8-F1
#
_entry.id   AF-A0A3D3GIB8-F1
#
_cell.length_a   1.000
_cell.length_b   1.000
_cell.length_c   1.000
_cell.angle_alpha   90.00
_cell.angle_beta   90.00
_cell.angle_gamma   90.00
#
_symmetry.space_group_name_H-M   'P 1'
#
loop_
_entity.id
_entity.type
_entity.pdbx_description
1 polymer ?
#
loop_
_entity_poly.entity_id
_entity_poly.type
_entity_poly.pdbx_seq_one_letter_code
_entity_poly.pdbx_strand_id
1 'polypeptide(L)'
;MYKLTIVAGPNSGSSYVLQENGSTSIGRHGDNVVVLPSARVSKHHCVLSVSKDEIIVQDQGSSNGTFINGILAKTKTVNLGDRISVGEYVFEISDPKAKTPRRAPDVAGLGNVIALASVGSSKSLPAGVSEFGIGSQGGSSQMAIDAMNANTPPKDLKEKLLWYFERQIMPIFYSLNLKHEWHLMIFGLLAVLTLGNLVISVYPLIESGRMTVVKEASSRARFMARQIAEQNVQFVAAGASSKTEIGLAEDAEGVKLALLVDLDNRVLAPPSKAGNILTSGVESRFARKMKEQFDRGRETGYAAELDESTITAIEPVKVFSSRAGRNVVAAMSIVSIDTGLVTLDTGEISVIYSKTFIFTGLFAILIFAIVRRLTLRPYRILTEDLEKGLKGDIAQVTHEYKVEDTNQLWQLIDSALQRIPRASTMDSQSVEGAISTEIFAGPVRMMGELSKFGLVLCDHERRIVYLNTIFQEISGIRGDTAVGQTISAVARDQAFDSFAGDLIDRVTASSGETISEDYEFEGIAYRVNAAAFAMPGGQIKGFVITFVRSES
;
A
#
# COMPACT_ATOMS: atom_id res chain seq x y z
N MET A 1 -30.57 26.46 3.20
CA MET A 1 -29.36 26.57 4.03
C MET A 1 -28.90 25.15 4.24
N TYR A 2 -27.70 24.79 3.81
CA TYR A 2 -27.20 23.43 3.98
C TYR A 2 -26.50 23.28 5.33
N LYS A 3 -26.38 22.04 5.82
CA LYS A 3 -25.75 21.71 7.09
C LYS A 3 -24.60 20.75 6.84
N LEU A 4 -23.37 21.22 7.08
CA LEU A 4 -22.14 20.44 7.02
C LEU A 4 -21.92 19.80 8.39
N THR A 5 -21.91 18.47 8.48
CA THR A 5 -21.76 17.76 9.77
C THR A 5 -20.52 16.87 9.74
N ILE A 6 -19.72 16.89 10.81
CA ILE A 6 -18.59 15.95 10.98
C ILE A 6 -19.20 14.59 11.34
N VAL A 7 -18.97 13.58 10.50
CA VAL A 7 -19.45 12.19 10.70
C VAL A 7 -18.35 11.25 11.18
N ALA A 8 -17.07 11.61 11.01
CA ALA A 8 -15.93 10.91 11.61
C ALA A 8 -14.73 11.86 11.81
N GLY A 9 -13.81 11.47 12.70
CA GLY A 9 -12.69 12.29 13.14
C GLY A 9 -12.98 13.04 14.46
N PRO A 10 -12.04 13.88 14.94
CA PRO A 10 -12.25 14.71 16.12
C PRO A 10 -13.48 15.61 15.96
N ASN A 11 -14.14 15.93 17.07
CA ASN A 11 -15.38 16.73 17.10
C ASN A 11 -16.56 16.14 16.29
N SER A 12 -16.57 14.83 16.00
CA SER A 12 -17.70 14.15 15.34
C SER A 12 -19.05 14.44 16.03
N GLY A 13 -20.09 14.62 15.21
CA GLY A 13 -21.40 15.14 15.63
C GLY A 13 -21.52 16.67 15.58
N SER A 14 -20.39 17.42 15.56
CA SER A 14 -20.40 18.88 15.39
C SER A 14 -20.87 19.26 13.98
N SER A 15 -21.53 20.41 13.85
CA SER A 15 -22.12 20.83 12.58
C SER A 15 -22.14 22.33 12.37
N TYR A 16 -21.92 22.74 11.13
CA TYR A 16 -21.80 24.12 10.68
C TYR A 16 -22.89 24.44 9.66
N VAL A 17 -23.46 25.65 9.74
CA VAL A 17 -24.50 26.11 8.81
C VAL A 17 -23.84 26.77 7.61
N LEU A 18 -24.12 26.26 6.41
CA LEU A 18 -23.63 26.81 5.15
C LEU A 18 -24.63 27.86 4.63
N GLN A 19 -24.11 29.05 4.35
CA GLN A 19 -24.87 30.16 3.77
C GLN A 19 -25.22 29.89 2.30
N GLU A 20 -26.39 30.34 1.85
CA GLU A 20 -26.80 30.25 0.45
C GLU A 20 -26.14 31.37 -0.37
N ASN A 21 -25.50 31.04 -1.50
CA ASN A 21 -24.68 31.96 -2.31
C ASN A 21 -23.46 32.52 -1.55
N GLY A 22 -22.87 31.71 -0.66
CA GLY A 22 -21.68 32.05 0.13
C GLY A 22 -20.60 30.97 0.07
N SER A 23 -19.41 31.30 0.56
CA SER A 23 -18.26 30.39 0.66
C SER A 23 -17.82 30.19 2.10
N THR A 24 -17.41 28.97 2.42
CA THR A 24 -17.02 28.52 3.77
C THR A 24 -15.60 27.99 3.72
N SER A 25 -14.65 28.71 4.32
CA SER A 25 -13.25 28.27 4.42
C SER A 25 -13.06 27.23 5.51
N ILE A 26 -12.25 26.21 5.22
CA ILE A 26 -11.95 25.08 6.11
C ILE A 26 -10.42 24.93 6.21
N GLY A 27 -9.88 24.92 7.42
CA GLY A 27 -8.43 24.83 7.64
C GLY A 27 -8.06 24.81 9.12
N ARG A 28 -6.76 24.68 9.44
CA ARG A 28 -6.29 24.71 10.83
C ARG A 28 -6.18 26.12 11.42
N HIS A 29 -6.03 27.14 10.60
CA HIS A 29 -5.78 28.49 11.08
C HIS A 29 -7.08 29.18 11.56
N GLY A 30 -6.98 30.09 12.53
CA GLY A 30 -8.15 30.66 13.24
C GLY A 30 -8.99 31.66 12.43
N ASP A 31 -8.61 31.92 11.18
CA ASP A 31 -9.29 32.78 10.20
C ASP A 31 -10.17 32.00 9.22
N ASN A 32 -10.24 30.67 9.34
CA ASN A 32 -11.18 29.84 8.58
C ASN A 32 -12.54 29.80 9.27
N VAL A 33 -13.63 29.73 8.50
CA VAL A 33 -15.00 29.59 9.05
C VAL A 33 -15.18 28.25 9.80
N VAL A 34 -14.49 27.21 9.35
CA VAL A 34 -14.39 25.91 10.02
C VAL A 34 -12.94 25.65 10.42
N VAL A 35 -12.61 25.84 11.70
CA VAL A 35 -11.27 25.66 12.25
C VAL A 35 -11.09 24.22 12.73
N LEU A 36 -10.08 23.52 12.20
CA LEU A 36 -9.76 22.12 12.48
C LEU A 36 -8.35 21.99 13.09
N PRO A 37 -8.21 21.87 14.42
CA PRO A 37 -6.92 21.94 15.12
C PRO A 37 -6.11 20.64 14.99
N SER A 38 -5.68 20.28 13.77
CA SER A 38 -4.91 19.06 13.48
C SER A 38 -3.69 19.33 12.59
N ALA A 39 -2.55 18.74 12.93
CA ALA A 39 -1.34 18.77 12.11
C ALA A 39 -1.54 18.21 10.70
N ARG A 40 -2.54 17.32 10.49
CA ARG A 40 -2.90 16.78 9.17
C ARG A 40 -3.71 17.77 8.31
N VAL A 41 -4.09 18.92 8.85
CA VAL A 41 -4.84 19.97 8.15
C VAL A 41 -3.96 21.22 7.94
N SER A 42 -3.79 21.60 6.67
CA SER A 42 -3.11 22.84 6.25
C SER A 42 -3.78 24.11 6.80
N LYS A 43 -3.03 25.23 6.88
CA LYS A 43 -3.51 26.49 7.47
C LYS A 43 -4.85 26.94 6.87
N HIS A 44 -4.91 26.98 5.56
CA HIS A 44 -6.15 26.90 4.78
C HIS A 44 -6.07 25.58 4.01
N HIS A 45 -7.16 24.81 3.94
CA HIS A 45 -7.16 23.48 3.35
C HIS A 45 -8.09 23.40 2.14
N CYS A 46 -9.36 23.79 2.32
CA CYS A 46 -10.31 23.92 1.23
C CYS A 46 -11.33 25.03 1.49
N VAL A 47 -12.09 25.39 0.46
CA VAL A 47 -13.23 26.28 0.52
C VAL A 47 -14.43 25.54 -0.09
N LEU A 48 -15.55 25.57 0.62
CA LEU A 48 -16.83 25.00 0.18
C LEU A 48 -17.76 26.16 -0.20
N SER A 49 -18.05 26.29 -1.49
CA SER A 49 -18.92 27.33 -2.06
C SER A 49 -20.30 26.76 -2.38
N VAL A 50 -21.35 27.43 -1.93
CA VAL A 50 -22.75 27.03 -2.15
C VAL A 50 -23.41 28.02 -3.08
N SER A 51 -23.82 27.58 -4.27
CA SER A 51 -24.66 28.33 -5.20
C SER A 51 -26.13 27.88 -5.07
N LYS A 52 -27.06 28.49 -5.83
CA LYS A 52 -28.46 28.04 -5.89
C LYS A 52 -28.62 26.61 -6.42
N ASP A 53 -27.81 26.27 -7.43
CA ASP A 53 -28.00 25.05 -8.23
C ASP A 53 -26.95 23.96 -7.94
N GLU A 54 -25.85 24.30 -7.28
CA GLU A 54 -24.77 23.36 -6.96
C GLU A 54 -23.94 23.75 -5.72
N ILE A 55 -23.20 22.78 -5.16
CA ILE A 55 -22.22 22.98 -4.09
C ILE A 55 -20.86 22.53 -4.59
N ILE A 56 -19.83 23.39 -4.53
CA ILE A 56 -18.48 23.09 -5.01
C ILE A 56 -17.51 23.09 -3.83
N VAL A 57 -16.66 22.06 -3.73
CA VAL A 57 -15.49 22.05 -2.85
C VAL A 57 -14.23 22.29 -3.67
N GLN A 58 -13.40 23.23 -3.23
CA GLN A 58 -12.12 23.59 -3.84
C GLN A 58 -10.99 23.50 -2.80
N ASP A 59 -10.03 22.63 -3.04
CA ASP A 59 -8.78 22.53 -2.30
C ASP A 59 -7.88 23.76 -2.57
N GLN A 60 -7.26 24.31 -1.53
CA GLN A 60 -6.45 25.53 -1.59
C GLN A 60 -4.94 25.25 -1.63
N GLY A 61 -4.54 24.10 -2.20
CA GLY A 61 -3.14 23.66 -2.23
C GLY A 61 -2.73 22.98 -0.93
N SER A 62 -3.62 22.18 -0.36
CA SER A 62 -3.38 21.50 0.91
C SER A 62 -2.29 20.42 0.80
N SER A 63 -1.62 20.16 1.91
CA SER A 63 -0.45 19.28 1.98
C SER A 63 -0.80 17.80 1.92
N ASN A 64 -2.03 17.44 2.34
CA ASN A 64 -2.53 16.07 2.36
C ASN A 64 -3.67 15.82 1.36
N GLY A 65 -4.27 16.87 0.80
CA GLY A 65 -5.37 16.79 -0.15
C GLY A 65 -6.76 16.71 0.47
N THR A 66 -7.72 17.36 -0.18
CA THR A 66 -9.15 17.18 0.03
C THR A 66 -9.67 16.01 -0.80
N PHE A 67 -10.40 15.08 -0.18
CA PHE A 67 -10.97 13.91 -0.86
C PHE A 67 -12.50 13.98 -0.88
N ILE A 68 -13.15 13.49 -1.93
CA ILE A 68 -14.61 13.34 -2.03
C ILE A 68 -14.92 11.89 -2.38
N ASN A 69 -15.65 11.20 -1.50
CA ASN A 69 -15.88 9.74 -1.53
C ASN A 69 -14.58 8.94 -1.68
N GLY A 70 -13.51 9.37 -1.01
CA GLY A 70 -12.18 8.74 -1.06
C GLY A 70 -11.32 9.10 -2.29
N ILE A 71 -11.84 9.90 -3.23
CA ILE A 71 -11.10 10.32 -4.43
C ILE A 71 -10.55 11.74 -4.19
N LEU A 72 -9.24 11.93 -4.36
CA LEU A 72 -8.56 13.23 -4.25
C LEU A 72 -9.13 14.22 -5.28
N ALA A 73 -9.55 15.41 -4.84
CA ALA A 73 -10.22 16.40 -5.66
C ALA A 73 -9.65 17.81 -5.44
N LYS A 74 -9.24 18.49 -6.52
CA LYS A 74 -8.81 19.90 -6.46
C LYS A 74 -9.99 20.88 -6.50
N THR A 75 -10.92 20.65 -7.41
CA THR A 75 -12.23 21.34 -7.46
C THR A 75 -13.26 20.34 -7.95
N LYS A 76 -14.38 20.19 -7.25
CA LYS A 76 -15.45 19.24 -7.64
C LYS A 76 -16.78 19.62 -7.01
N THR A 77 -17.86 19.46 -7.77
CA THR A 77 -19.25 19.58 -7.29
C THR A 77 -19.62 18.38 -6.40
N VAL A 78 -20.31 18.66 -5.29
CA VAL A 78 -20.62 17.73 -4.19
C VAL A 78 -22.14 17.66 -4.01
N ASN A 79 -22.68 16.45 -3.92
CA ASN A 79 -24.11 16.20 -3.75
C ASN A 79 -24.47 15.99 -2.27
N LEU A 80 -25.77 16.00 -1.95
CA LEU A 80 -26.23 15.62 -0.61
C LEU A 80 -25.91 14.15 -0.34
N GLY A 81 -25.30 13.87 0.81
CA GLY A 81 -24.80 12.54 1.17
C GLY A 81 -23.41 12.16 0.63
N ASP A 82 -22.78 12.98 -0.23
CA ASP A 82 -21.36 12.82 -0.55
C ASP A 82 -20.50 13.14 0.68
N ARG A 83 -19.38 12.42 0.83
CA ARG A 83 -18.46 12.54 1.97
C ARG A 83 -17.17 13.24 1.58
N ILE A 84 -16.87 14.34 2.27
CA ILE A 84 -15.65 15.14 2.08
C ILE A 84 -14.67 14.77 3.20
N SER A 85 -13.48 14.29 2.87
CA SER A 85 -12.42 14.02 3.85
C SER A 85 -11.32 15.07 3.78
N VAL A 86 -10.94 15.61 4.95
CA VAL A 86 -9.93 16.66 5.14
C VAL A 86 -9.00 16.22 6.28
N GLY A 87 -7.81 15.73 5.92
CA GLY A 87 -6.85 15.16 6.88
C GLY A 87 -7.36 13.86 7.52
N GLU A 88 -8.02 13.98 8.67
CA GLU A 88 -8.65 12.88 9.43
C GLU A 88 -10.16 13.12 9.71
N TYR A 89 -10.67 14.30 9.34
CA TYR A 89 -12.06 14.68 9.49
C TYR A 89 -12.84 14.22 8.25
N VAL A 90 -14.02 13.66 8.45
CA VAL A 90 -14.97 13.33 7.38
C VAL A 90 -16.25 14.11 7.61
N PHE A 91 -16.66 14.89 6.61
CA PHE A 91 -17.87 15.69 6.60
C PHE A 91 -18.91 15.08 5.66
N GLU A 92 -20.19 15.27 5.99
CA GLU A 92 -21.33 14.92 5.13
C GLU A 92 -22.25 16.15 5.02
N ILE A 93 -22.74 16.44 3.80
CA ILE A 93 -23.65 17.57 3.54
C ILE A 93 -25.10 17.09 3.59
N SER A 94 -25.92 17.79 4.37
CA SER A 94 -27.35 17.55 4.52
C SER A 94 -28.18 18.81 4.24
N ASP A 95 -29.36 18.65 3.65
CA ASP A 95 -30.39 19.70 3.60
C ASP A 95 -31.40 19.47 4.73
N PRO A 96 -31.57 20.41 5.69
CA PRO A 96 -32.56 20.29 6.75
C PRO A 96 -34.02 20.26 6.28
N LYS A 97 -34.31 20.51 4.99
CA LYS A 97 -35.65 20.37 4.39
C LYS A 97 -35.90 19.02 3.69
N ALA A 98 -34.86 18.22 3.43
CA ALA A 98 -34.99 16.98 2.67
C ALA A 98 -35.52 15.82 3.55
N LYS A 99 -36.74 15.35 3.28
CA LYS A 99 -37.23 14.07 3.84
C LYS A 99 -36.44 12.91 3.24
N THR A 100 -35.75 12.15 4.10
CA THR A 100 -34.76 11.13 3.73
C THR A 100 -35.28 10.03 2.78
N PRO A 101 -34.70 9.88 1.57
CA PRO A 101 -34.94 8.74 0.70
C PRO A 101 -33.82 7.69 0.82
N ARG A 102 -34.25 6.48 1.20
CA ARG A 102 -33.66 5.15 1.00
C ARG A 102 -32.42 5.03 0.09
N ARG A 103 -31.34 4.45 0.66
CA ARG A 103 -30.13 3.86 0.04
C ARG A 103 -30.29 3.41 -1.43
N ALA A 104 -29.36 3.84 -2.28
CA ALA A 104 -29.17 3.42 -3.67
C ALA A 104 -27.67 3.05 -3.92
N PRO A 105 -27.21 2.69 -5.15
CA PRO A 105 -26.87 1.30 -5.45
C PRO A 105 -25.37 1.06 -5.74
N ASP A 106 -25.05 -0.15 -6.19
CA ASP A 106 -23.69 -0.68 -6.36
C ASP A 106 -23.20 -0.65 -7.83
N VAL A 107 -21.92 -1.02 -8.02
CA VAL A 107 -21.17 -1.41 -9.23
C VAL A 107 -20.76 -0.39 -10.32
N ALA A 108 -19.43 -0.24 -10.42
CA ALA A 108 -18.57 -0.34 -11.61
C ALA A 108 -18.62 0.69 -12.77
N GLY A 109 -17.43 1.03 -13.30
CA GLY A 109 -17.25 1.46 -14.69
C GLY A 109 -16.15 2.50 -14.95
N LEU A 110 -15.04 2.07 -15.59
CA LEU A 110 -14.05 2.88 -16.34
C LEU A 110 -13.23 3.95 -15.56
N GLY A 111 -12.00 4.31 -15.97
CA GLY A 111 -11.11 3.71 -16.98
C GLY A 111 -10.43 4.73 -17.90
N ASN A 112 -9.19 5.11 -17.59
CA ASN A 112 -8.32 6.08 -18.33
C ASN A 112 -8.84 7.55 -18.28
N VAL A 113 -8.07 8.60 -18.60
CA VAL A 113 -6.86 8.78 -19.43
C VAL A 113 -5.93 9.89 -18.88
N ILE A 114 -4.62 9.82 -19.23
CA ILE A 114 -3.63 10.93 -19.46
C ILE A 114 -3.46 11.99 -18.31
N ALA A 115 -2.33 12.23 -17.63
CA ALA A 115 -0.86 12.21 -17.88
C ALA A 115 -0.21 13.57 -18.28
N LEU A 116 1.10 13.68 -18.00
CA LEU A 116 2.09 14.72 -18.36
C LEU A 116 2.35 15.92 -17.41
N ALA A 117 3.49 16.60 -17.60
CA ALA A 117 4.27 17.32 -16.59
C ALA A 117 4.92 18.63 -17.06
N SER A 118 5.32 19.50 -16.10
CA SER A 118 6.45 20.46 -16.13
C SER A 118 6.52 21.17 -14.75
N VAL A 119 7.63 21.39 -14.02
CA VAL A 119 9.06 21.72 -14.22
C VAL A 119 9.37 23.19 -13.85
N GLY A 120 10.24 23.37 -12.83
CA GLY A 120 10.97 24.62 -12.52
C GLY A 120 10.59 25.33 -11.20
N SER A 121 11.50 26.01 -10.47
CA SER A 121 12.98 26.00 -10.49
C SER A 121 13.59 26.75 -9.27
N SER A 122 14.89 26.52 -8.98
CA SER A 122 15.80 27.32 -8.12
C SER A 122 15.62 27.27 -6.57
N LYS A 123 16.66 27.39 -5.71
CA LYS A 123 18.14 27.48 -5.93
C LYS A 123 18.97 27.08 -4.65
N SER A 124 20.18 26.53 -4.86
CA SER A 124 21.43 26.44 -4.03
C SER A 124 21.44 26.92 -2.55
N LEU A 125 21.95 26.19 -1.53
CA LEU A 125 23.32 25.61 -1.27
C LEU A 125 24.45 26.66 -1.06
N PRO A 126 25.55 26.40 -0.29
CA PRO A 126 25.94 25.27 0.60
C PRO A 126 26.12 25.76 2.09
N ALA A 127 27.01 25.38 3.05
CA ALA A 127 28.18 24.46 3.20
C ALA A 127 28.50 24.18 4.72
N GLY A 128 29.51 23.33 5.05
CA GLY A 128 30.18 23.21 6.38
C GLY A 128 29.77 21.97 7.23
N VAL A 129 30.40 20.77 7.23
CA VAL A 129 31.80 20.35 7.56
C VAL A 129 32.06 20.37 9.09
N SER A 130 32.45 19.29 9.80
CA SER A 130 32.84 17.90 9.43
C SER A 130 32.57 16.84 10.53
N GLU A 131 32.67 15.55 10.14
CA GLU A 131 33.16 14.36 10.90
C GLU A 131 32.73 14.10 12.37
N PHE A 132 31.99 12.99 12.58
CA PHE A 132 32.63 11.73 13.01
C PHE A 132 31.76 10.53 12.61
N GLY A 133 32.34 9.33 12.46
CA GLY A 133 31.63 8.16 11.94
C GLY A 133 31.69 6.92 12.83
N ILE A 134 30.53 6.35 13.14
CA ILE A 134 30.35 4.94 13.55
C ILE A 134 29.22 4.37 12.71
N GLY A 135 29.49 3.27 11.98
CA GLY A 135 28.57 2.76 10.97
C GLY A 135 27.47 1.85 11.53
N SER A 136 26.22 2.06 11.09
CA SER A 136 25.13 1.08 11.23
C SER A 136 24.60 0.68 9.84
N GLN A 137 24.58 -0.62 9.56
CA GLN A 137 24.06 -1.15 8.29
C GLN A 137 22.52 -1.22 8.30
N GLY A 138 21.85 -0.07 8.21
CA GLY A 138 20.37 0.03 8.16
C GLY A 138 19.77 0.67 6.90
N GLY A 139 20.57 1.38 6.09
CA GLY A 139 20.08 2.34 5.08
C GLY A 139 19.25 1.78 3.92
N SER A 140 19.24 0.47 3.68
CA SER A 140 18.51 -0.16 2.57
C SER A 140 16.99 -0.12 2.72
N SER A 141 16.47 0.08 3.93
CA SER A 141 15.01 0.20 4.17
C SER A 141 14.47 1.60 3.91
N GLN A 142 15.22 2.65 4.29
CA GLN A 142 14.73 4.04 4.23
C GLN A 142 14.67 4.58 2.80
N MET A 143 15.72 4.34 2.00
CA MET A 143 15.76 4.75 0.58
C MET A 143 14.60 4.16 -0.22
N ALA A 144 14.16 2.94 0.12
CA ALA A 144 13.02 2.29 -0.52
C ALA A 144 11.66 2.89 -0.13
N ILE A 145 11.57 3.68 0.94
CA ILE A 145 10.33 4.37 1.36
C ILE A 145 10.24 5.73 0.66
N ASP A 146 11.33 6.52 0.66
CA ASP A 146 11.39 7.80 -0.06
C ASP A 146 11.18 7.62 -1.57
N ALA A 147 11.76 6.56 -2.17
CA ALA A 147 11.56 6.21 -3.57
C ALA A 147 10.12 5.73 -3.90
N MET A 148 9.35 5.26 -2.91
CA MET A 148 7.95 4.86 -3.09
C MET A 148 6.95 6.00 -2.86
N ASN A 149 7.30 7.01 -2.06
CA ASN A 149 6.52 8.24 -1.92
C ASN A 149 6.74 9.24 -3.07
N ALA A 150 7.78 9.07 -3.89
CA ALA A 150 8.01 9.88 -5.07
C ALA A 150 6.91 9.73 -6.13
N ASN A 151 6.40 10.87 -6.63
CA ASN A 151 5.47 10.93 -7.77
C ASN A 151 6.13 10.59 -9.13
N THR A 152 7.41 10.24 -9.14
CA THR A 152 8.18 9.80 -10.31
C THR A 152 8.52 8.32 -10.18
N PRO A 153 8.18 7.46 -11.17
CA PRO A 153 8.53 6.04 -11.10
C PRO A 153 10.06 5.86 -11.08
N PRO A 154 10.60 4.93 -10.26
CA PRO A 154 12.03 4.62 -10.23
C PRO A 154 12.60 4.23 -11.60
N LYS A 155 13.91 4.43 -11.79
CA LYS A 155 14.62 4.08 -13.03
C LYS A 155 14.80 2.57 -13.19
N ASP A 156 15.04 1.85 -12.09
CA ASP A 156 15.27 0.42 -12.11
C ASP A 156 14.00 -0.37 -12.41
N LEU A 157 14.10 -1.33 -13.33
CA LEU A 157 12.94 -2.06 -13.86
C LEU A 157 12.20 -2.87 -12.78
N LYS A 158 12.95 -3.43 -11.83
CA LYS A 158 12.44 -4.09 -10.61
C LYS A 158 11.67 -3.12 -9.70
N GLU A 159 12.23 -1.93 -9.47
CA GLU A 159 11.63 -0.93 -8.58
C GLU A 159 10.40 -0.29 -9.20
N LYS A 160 10.43 0.00 -10.51
CA LYS A 160 9.28 0.46 -11.29
C LYS A 160 8.10 -0.52 -11.26
N LEU A 161 8.39 -1.82 -11.36
CA LEU A 161 7.38 -2.88 -11.30
C LEU A 161 6.80 -3.00 -9.88
N LEU A 162 7.63 -2.89 -8.84
CA LEU A 162 7.19 -2.82 -7.44
C LEU A 162 6.38 -1.55 -7.13
N TRP A 163 6.77 -0.40 -7.67
CA TRP A 163 6.05 0.88 -7.55
C TRP A 163 4.65 0.78 -8.18
N TYR A 164 4.54 0.20 -9.38
CA TYR A 164 3.25 0.02 -10.05
C TYR A 164 2.34 -0.99 -9.31
N PHE A 165 2.92 -2.09 -8.83
CA PHE A 165 2.24 -3.07 -7.97
C PHE A 165 1.69 -2.44 -6.67
N GLU A 166 2.50 -1.64 -5.98
CA GLU A 166 2.09 -0.93 -4.76
C GLU A 166 1.03 0.14 -5.05
N ARG A 167 1.11 0.82 -6.20
CA ARG A 167 0.17 1.89 -6.61
C ARG A 167 -1.19 1.35 -7.06
N GLN A 168 -1.21 0.20 -7.74
CA GLN A 168 -2.38 -0.31 -8.46
C GLN A 168 -3.07 -1.51 -7.78
N ILE A 169 -2.30 -2.41 -7.17
CA ILE A 169 -2.81 -3.71 -6.68
C ILE A 169 -2.95 -3.70 -5.15
N MET A 170 -1.92 -3.24 -4.45
CA MET A 170 -1.92 -3.23 -2.98
C MET A 170 -3.02 -2.40 -2.29
N PRO A 171 -3.54 -1.27 -2.83
CA PRO A 171 -4.58 -0.49 -2.14
C PRO A 171 -5.87 -1.30 -1.92
N ILE A 172 -6.20 -2.19 -2.84
CA ILE A 172 -7.35 -3.11 -2.73
C ILE A 172 -7.16 -4.01 -1.50
N PHE A 173 -6.03 -4.71 -1.44
CA PHE A 173 -5.74 -5.64 -0.34
C PHE A 173 -5.56 -4.94 1.02
N TYR A 174 -4.97 -3.74 1.05
CA TYR A 174 -4.94 -2.92 2.26
C TYR A 174 -6.35 -2.54 2.72
N SER A 175 -7.24 -2.11 1.81
CA SER A 175 -8.63 -1.77 2.16
C SER A 175 -9.48 -2.96 2.64
N LEU A 176 -9.08 -4.19 2.29
CA LEU A 176 -9.69 -5.42 2.76
C LEU A 176 -9.14 -5.84 4.14
N ASN A 177 -7.84 -5.66 4.39
CA ASN A 177 -7.17 -5.97 5.67
C ASN A 177 -7.60 -5.04 6.83
N LEU A 178 -8.25 -3.90 6.52
CA LEU A 178 -8.95 -3.05 7.50
C LEU A 178 -10.31 -3.63 7.93
N LYS A 179 -10.93 -4.46 7.07
CA LYS A 179 -12.29 -5.00 7.27
C LYS A 179 -12.26 -6.40 7.88
N HIS A 180 -11.44 -7.29 7.32
CA HIS A 180 -11.36 -8.71 7.65
C HIS A 180 -10.05 -9.05 8.37
N GLU A 181 -10.06 -10.06 9.24
CA GLU A 181 -8.84 -10.53 9.90
C GLU A 181 -7.80 -11.08 8.92
N TRP A 182 -6.53 -10.96 9.31
CA TRP A 182 -5.38 -11.41 8.54
C TRP A 182 -5.42 -12.89 8.12
N HIS A 183 -5.94 -13.79 8.97
CA HIS A 183 -6.03 -15.21 8.63
C HIS A 183 -7.09 -15.49 7.53
N LEU A 184 -8.21 -14.76 7.52
CA LEU A 184 -9.21 -14.80 6.46
C LEU A 184 -8.67 -14.23 5.14
N MET A 185 -7.83 -13.19 5.22
CA MET A 185 -7.13 -12.61 4.06
C MET A 185 -6.16 -13.61 3.43
N ILE A 186 -5.38 -14.36 4.24
CA ILE A 186 -4.53 -15.46 3.74
C ILE A 186 -5.39 -16.55 3.10
N PHE A 187 -6.46 -17.00 3.78
CA PHE A 187 -7.33 -18.07 3.27
C PHE A 187 -7.97 -17.69 1.93
N GLY A 188 -8.48 -16.46 1.81
CA GLY A 188 -9.01 -15.92 0.55
C GLY A 188 -7.97 -15.85 -0.57
N LEU A 189 -6.74 -15.40 -0.26
CA LEU A 189 -5.64 -15.38 -1.23
C LEU A 189 -5.21 -16.79 -1.66
N LEU A 190 -5.24 -17.78 -0.77
CA LEU A 190 -4.96 -19.18 -1.10
C LEU A 190 -6.10 -19.82 -1.92
N ALA A 191 -7.36 -19.51 -1.63
CA ALA A 191 -8.50 -19.94 -2.44
C ALA A 191 -8.48 -19.32 -3.85
N VAL A 192 -8.09 -18.05 -3.97
CA VAL A 192 -7.86 -17.39 -5.28
C VAL A 192 -6.64 -17.99 -5.98
N LEU A 193 -5.58 -18.39 -5.26
CA LEU A 193 -4.44 -19.08 -5.85
C LEU A 193 -4.83 -20.46 -6.42
N THR A 194 -5.60 -21.27 -5.69
CA THR A 194 -6.01 -22.61 -6.17
C THR A 194 -7.02 -22.54 -7.31
N LEU A 195 -8.08 -21.73 -7.18
CA LEU A 195 -9.07 -21.52 -8.24
C LEU A 195 -8.47 -20.85 -9.48
N GLY A 196 -7.63 -19.82 -9.29
CA GLY A 196 -6.93 -19.15 -10.37
C GLY A 196 -5.96 -20.07 -11.09
N ASN A 197 -5.21 -20.90 -10.36
CA ASN A 197 -4.33 -21.92 -10.96
C ASN A 197 -5.13 -22.97 -11.75
N LEU A 198 -6.31 -23.39 -11.28
CA LEU A 198 -7.18 -24.30 -12.03
C LEU A 198 -7.61 -23.67 -13.37
N VAL A 199 -8.05 -22.41 -13.38
CA VAL A 199 -8.41 -21.70 -14.62
C VAL A 199 -7.20 -21.52 -15.54
N ILE A 200 -6.05 -21.09 -14.99
CA ILE A 200 -4.79 -20.87 -15.72
C ILE A 200 -4.22 -22.15 -16.33
N SER A 201 -4.50 -23.32 -15.75
CA SER A 201 -4.02 -24.62 -16.27
C SER A 201 -5.00 -25.30 -17.22
N VAL A 202 -6.30 -25.25 -16.93
CA VAL A 202 -7.34 -25.91 -17.75
C VAL A 202 -7.59 -25.15 -19.06
N TYR A 203 -7.66 -23.81 -19.03
CA TYR A 203 -8.02 -23.04 -20.23
C TYR A 203 -7.00 -23.18 -21.38
N PRO A 204 -5.67 -23.04 -21.18
CA PRO A 204 -4.69 -23.23 -22.25
C PRO A 204 -4.61 -24.68 -22.74
N LEU A 205 -4.89 -25.65 -21.86
CA LEU A 205 -4.88 -27.07 -22.20
C LEU A 205 -6.02 -27.42 -23.17
N ILE A 206 -7.24 -26.95 -22.89
CA ILE A 206 -8.41 -27.16 -23.77
C ILE A 206 -8.20 -26.45 -25.11
N GLU A 207 -7.96 -25.13 -25.10
CA GLU A 207 -7.98 -24.36 -26.34
C GLU A 207 -6.75 -24.62 -27.22
N SER A 208 -5.55 -24.79 -26.64
CA SER A 208 -4.38 -25.19 -27.42
C SER A 208 -4.48 -26.64 -27.90
N GLY A 209 -5.09 -27.54 -27.12
CA GLY A 209 -5.35 -28.92 -27.55
C GLY A 209 -6.23 -28.97 -28.79
N ARG A 210 -7.38 -28.29 -28.76
CA ARG A 210 -8.31 -28.20 -29.90
C ARG A 210 -7.65 -27.59 -31.13
N MET A 211 -6.99 -26.44 -30.99
CA MET A 211 -6.32 -25.77 -32.11
C MET A 211 -5.20 -26.61 -32.72
N THR A 212 -4.46 -27.39 -31.93
CA THR A 212 -3.44 -28.32 -32.43
C THR A 212 -4.07 -29.53 -33.15
N VAL A 213 -5.09 -30.17 -32.58
CA VAL A 213 -5.83 -31.27 -33.24
C VAL A 213 -6.38 -30.81 -34.59
N VAL A 214 -7.02 -29.64 -34.64
CA VAL A 214 -7.60 -29.07 -35.88
C VAL A 214 -6.52 -28.81 -36.93
N LYS A 215 -5.35 -28.28 -36.53
CA LYS A 215 -4.20 -28.04 -37.41
C LYS A 215 -3.64 -29.34 -38.00
N GLU A 216 -3.41 -30.35 -37.18
CA GLU A 216 -2.79 -31.60 -37.64
C GLU A 216 -3.76 -32.46 -38.45
N ALA A 217 -5.02 -32.57 -38.03
CA ALA A 217 -6.08 -33.19 -38.82
C ALA A 217 -6.25 -32.53 -40.20
N SER A 218 -6.21 -31.19 -40.25
CA SER A 218 -6.23 -30.43 -41.51
C SER A 218 -5.02 -30.73 -42.39
N SER A 219 -3.82 -30.87 -41.80
CA SER A 219 -2.59 -31.24 -42.49
C SER A 219 -2.70 -32.63 -43.11
N ARG A 220 -3.09 -33.63 -42.31
CA ARG A 220 -3.26 -35.03 -42.70
C ARG A 220 -4.34 -35.23 -43.77
N ALA A 221 -5.52 -34.64 -43.58
CA ALA A 221 -6.61 -34.70 -44.55
C ALA A 221 -6.22 -34.06 -45.88
N ARG A 222 -5.52 -32.91 -45.83
CA ARG A 222 -5.03 -32.21 -47.03
C ARG A 222 -3.96 -33.00 -47.75
N PHE A 223 -3.03 -33.63 -47.03
CA PHE A 223 -2.02 -34.50 -47.62
C PHE A 223 -2.65 -35.70 -48.35
N MET A 224 -3.62 -36.37 -47.73
CA MET A 224 -4.37 -37.47 -48.34
C MET A 224 -5.14 -37.02 -49.59
N ALA A 225 -5.93 -35.94 -49.50
CA ALA A 225 -6.67 -35.40 -50.64
C ALA A 225 -5.74 -34.99 -51.79
N ARG A 226 -4.58 -34.40 -51.46
CA ARG A 226 -3.57 -34.04 -52.46
C ARG A 226 -2.96 -35.27 -53.14
N GLN A 227 -2.63 -36.33 -52.41
CA GLN A 227 -2.09 -37.56 -52.98
C GLN A 227 -3.10 -38.24 -53.93
N ILE A 228 -4.37 -38.33 -53.53
CA ILE A 228 -5.45 -38.81 -54.42
C ILE A 228 -5.54 -37.91 -55.67
N ALA A 229 -5.53 -36.59 -55.51
CA ALA A 229 -5.63 -35.66 -56.63
C ALA A 229 -4.45 -35.79 -57.61
N GLU A 230 -3.22 -35.88 -57.11
CA GLU A 230 -1.99 -35.99 -57.92
C GLU A 230 -1.89 -37.33 -58.65
N GLN A 231 -2.26 -38.45 -58.01
CA GLN A 231 -2.26 -39.79 -58.65
C GLN A 231 -3.27 -39.89 -59.80
N ASN A 232 -4.41 -39.20 -59.70
CA ASN A 232 -5.51 -39.32 -60.66
C ASN A 232 -5.47 -38.35 -61.85
N VAL A 233 -4.52 -37.39 -61.89
CA VAL A 233 -4.44 -36.37 -62.96
C VAL A 233 -4.52 -36.99 -64.36
N GLN A 234 -3.76 -38.05 -64.61
CA GLN A 234 -3.72 -38.73 -65.92
C GLN A 234 -5.05 -39.42 -66.30
N PHE A 235 -5.76 -39.99 -65.32
CA PHE A 235 -7.01 -40.71 -65.57
C PHE A 235 -8.18 -39.74 -65.77
N VAL A 236 -8.23 -38.66 -64.97
CA VAL A 236 -9.18 -37.55 -65.17
C VAL A 236 -8.94 -36.86 -66.51
N ALA A 237 -7.67 -36.61 -66.89
CA ALA A 237 -7.32 -36.03 -68.19
C ALA A 237 -7.75 -36.90 -69.39
N ALA A 238 -7.68 -38.22 -69.24
CA ALA A 238 -8.12 -39.17 -70.26
C ALA A 238 -9.64 -39.46 -70.26
N GLY A 239 -10.41 -38.89 -69.33
CA GLY A 239 -11.82 -39.25 -69.11
C GLY A 239 -12.03 -40.70 -68.64
N ALA A 240 -10.98 -41.34 -68.13
CA ALA A 240 -10.92 -42.76 -67.81
C ALA A 240 -11.41 -43.05 -66.38
N SER A 241 -12.66 -42.67 -66.05
CA SER A 241 -13.25 -42.82 -64.71
C SER A 241 -13.34 -44.26 -64.19
N SER A 242 -13.16 -45.27 -65.04
CA SER A 242 -13.04 -46.68 -64.64
C SER A 242 -11.63 -47.07 -64.16
N LYS A 243 -10.66 -46.14 -64.22
CA LYS A 243 -9.28 -46.30 -63.75
C LYS A 243 -8.89 -45.31 -62.64
N THR A 244 -9.84 -44.53 -62.14
CA THR A 244 -9.59 -43.64 -61.00
C THR A 244 -9.70 -44.38 -59.68
N GLU A 245 -8.71 -44.21 -58.82
CA GLU A 245 -8.53 -44.96 -57.56
C GLU A 245 -8.18 -44.00 -56.43
N ILE A 246 -8.57 -44.31 -55.19
CA ILE A 246 -8.20 -43.52 -53.99
C ILE A 246 -7.12 -44.21 -53.12
N GLY A 247 -6.56 -45.32 -53.60
CA GLY A 247 -5.63 -46.16 -52.83
C GLY A 247 -6.22 -46.61 -51.50
N LEU A 248 -5.37 -46.74 -50.48
CA LEU A 248 -5.74 -47.13 -49.12
C LEU A 248 -6.33 -45.96 -48.29
N ALA A 249 -6.76 -44.86 -48.92
CA ALA A 249 -7.23 -43.68 -48.20
C ALA A 249 -8.61 -43.85 -47.56
N GLU A 250 -9.44 -44.79 -48.04
CA GLU A 250 -10.75 -45.11 -47.46
C GLU A 250 -10.63 -45.96 -46.18
N ASP A 251 -9.65 -46.88 -46.14
CA ASP A 251 -9.37 -47.75 -44.99
C ASP A 251 -8.39 -47.11 -43.98
N ALA A 252 -7.94 -45.87 -44.21
CA ALA A 252 -6.96 -45.20 -43.38
C ALA A 252 -7.56 -44.77 -42.02
N GLU A 253 -6.87 -45.08 -40.93
CA GLU A 253 -7.34 -44.85 -39.56
C GLU A 253 -7.81 -43.40 -39.32
N GLY A 254 -9.08 -43.23 -38.95
CA GLY A 254 -9.71 -41.93 -38.71
C GLY A 254 -10.33 -41.26 -39.93
N VAL A 255 -10.27 -41.84 -41.14
CA VAL A 255 -10.99 -41.30 -42.30
C VAL A 255 -12.47 -41.67 -42.24
N LYS A 256 -13.35 -40.65 -42.24
CA LYS A 256 -14.82 -40.79 -42.36
C LYS A 256 -15.27 -40.92 -43.82
N LEU A 257 -14.55 -40.26 -44.73
CA LEU A 257 -14.88 -40.21 -46.15
C LEU A 257 -13.63 -39.91 -46.97
N ALA A 258 -13.36 -40.70 -48.01
CA ALA A 258 -12.42 -40.36 -49.08
C ALA A 258 -13.12 -40.54 -50.43
N LEU A 259 -13.12 -39.49 -51.26
CA LEU A 259 -13.74 -39.48 -52.58
C LEU A 259 -12.87 -38.72 -53.58
N LEU A 260 -12.97 -39.13 -54.85
CA LEU A 260 -12.66 -38.31 -56.00
C LEU A 260 -13.97 -37.98 -56.70
N VAL A 261 -14.26 -36.69 -56.94
CA VAL A 261 -15.49 -36.25 -57.64
C VAL A 261 -15.15 -35.33 -58.81
N ASP A 262 -16.00 -35.31 -59.84
CA ASP A 262 -15.94 -34.26 -60.87
C ASP A 262 -16.47 -32.91 -60.36
N LEU A 263 -16.42 -31.89 -61.20
CA LEU A 263 -16.93 -30.55 -60.87
C LEU A 263 -18.44 -30.52 -60.60
N ASP A 264 -19.21 -31.50 -61.05
CA ASP A 264 -20.66 -31.59 -60.84
C ASP A 264 -21.02 -32.53 -59.67
N ASN A 265 -20.08 -32.72 -58.74
CA ASN A 265 -20.17 -33.56 -57.54
C ASN A 265 -20.41 -35.06 -57.85
N ARG A 266 -20.15 -35.54 -59.07
CA ARG A 266 -20.29 -36.95 -59.41
C ARG A 266 -19.05 -37.74 -58.99
N VAL A 267 -19.23 -38.84 -58.27
CA VAL A 267 -18.14 -39.69 -57.79
C VAL A 267 -17.46 -40.39 -58.96
N LEU A 268 -16.14 -40.23 -59.04
CA LEU A 268 -15.24 -40.91 -59.97
C LEU A 268 -14.56 -42.11 -59.28
N ALA A 269 -14.15 -41.93 -58.01
CA ALA A 269 -13.57 -42.97 -57.18
C ALA A 269 -14.04 -42.82 -55.71
N PRO A 270 -14.19 -43.91 -54.93
CA PRO A 270 -13.83 -45.29 -55.25
C PRO A 270 -14.81 -45.93 -56.24
N PRO A 271 -14.40 -46.97 -57.01
CA PRO A 271 -15.26 -47.66 -57.97
C PRO A 271 -16.58 -48.20 -57.38
N SER A 272 -16.58 -48.56 -56.09
CA SER A 272 -17.75 -49.00 -55.32
C SER A 272 -18.85 -47.94 -55.16
N LYS A 273 -18.49 -46.65 -55.26
CA LYS A 273 -19.39 -45.50 -55.12
C LYS A 273 -19.51 -44.68 -56.41
N ALA A 274 -18.74 -45.02 -57.44
CA ALA A 274 -18.63 -44.27 -58.69
C ALA A 274 -19.96 -44.14 -59.44
N GLY A 275 -20.10 -43.03 -60.17
CA GLY A 275 -21.30 -42.69 -60.94
C GLY A 275 -22.44 -42.05 -60.14
N ASN A 276 -22.48 -42.23 -58.81
CA ASN A 276 -23.39 -41.52 -57.90
C ASN A 276 -23.04 -40.03 -57.81
N ILE A 277 -24.00 -39.20 -57.37
CA ILE A 277 -23.79 -37.75 -57.13
C ILE A 277 -23.79 -37.50 -55.63
N LEU A 278 -22.81 -36.74 -55.13
CA LEU A 278 -22.70 -36.31 -53.74
C LEU A 278 -23.75 -35.22 -53.44
N THR A 279 -24.99 -35.65 -53.19
CA THR A 279 -26.17 -34.79 -52.95
C THR A 279 -26.35 -34.47 -51.47
N SER A 280 -26.41 -35.49 -50.61
CA SER A 280 -26.48 -35.37 -49.15
C SER A 280 -25.09 -35.24 -48.51
N GLY A 281 -25.05 -34.70 -47.28
CA GLY A 281 -23.83 -34.52 -46.49
C GLY A 281 -23.59 -33.08 -46.04
N VAL A 282 -22.57 -32.89 -45.22
CA VAL A 282 -21.98 -31.57 -44.90
C VAL A 282 -21.01 -31.19 -46.02
N GLU A 283 -20.30 -32.21 -46.50
CA GLU A 283 -19.29 -32.24 -47.54
C GLU A 283 -19.85 -31.81 -48.90
N SER A 284 -21.08 -32.19 -49.26
CA SER A 284 -21.69 -31.76 -50.54
C SER A 284 -21.83 -30.23 -50.65
N ARG A 285 -22.10 -29.56 -49.51
CA ARG A 285 -22.17 -28.10 -49.40
C ARG A 285 -20.79 -27.46 -49.47
N PHE A 286 -19.79 -28.08 -48.84
CA PHE A 286 -18.41 -27.61 -48.87
C PHE A 286 -17.79 -27.80 -50.26
N ALA A 287 -18.03 -28.94 -50.92
CA ALA A 287 -17.67 -29.23 -52.30
C ALA A 287 -18.25 -28.18 -53.27
N ARG A 288 -19.55 -27.88 -53.18
CA ARG A 288 -20.17 -26.82 -54.00
C ARG A 288 -19.53 -25.44 -53.75
N LYS A 289 -19.27 -25.09 -52.49
CA LYS A 289 -18.59 -23.83 -52.12
C LYS A 289 -17.15 -23.78 -52.66
N MET A 290 -16.45 -24.91 -52.73
CA MET A 290 -15.11 -25.00 -53.31
C MET A 290 -15.13 -24.94 -54.84
N LYS A 291 -16.10 -25.57 -55.52
CA LYS A 291 -16.34 -25.38 -56.96
C LYS A 291 -16.45 -23.90 -57.30
N GLU A 292 -17.32 -23.17 -56.60
CA GLU A 292 -17.47 -21.72 -56.78
C GLU A 292 -16.18 -20.92 -56.58
N GLN A 293 -15.20 -21.42 -55.82
CA GLN A 293 -13.89 -20.77 -55.67
C GLN A 293 -12.89 -21.20 -56.74
N PHE A 294 -12.93 -22.46 -57.20
CA PHE A 294 -12.16 -22.92 -58.35
C PHE A 294 -12.59 -22.20 -59.64
N ASP A 295 -13.89 -22.03 -59.87
CA ASP A 295 -14.47 -21.25 -60.98
C ASP A 295 -14.04 -19.78 -60.94
N ARG A 296 -13.90 -19.20 -59.73
CA ARG A 296 -13.35 -17.85 -59.50
C ARG A 296 -11.81 -17.78 -59.56
N GLY A 297 -11.13 -18.86 -59.95
CA GLY A 297 -9.68 -18.91 -60.16
C GLY A 297 -8.83 -19.21 -58.92
N ARG A 298 -9.42 -19.57 -57.77
CA ARG A 298 -8.67 -19.97 -56.57
C ARG A 298 -8.19 -21.42 -56.69
N GLU A 299 -7.19 -21.66 -57.52
CA GLU A 299 -6.66 -23.02 -57.77
C GLU A 299 -5.79 -23.60 -56.62
N THR A 300 -6.15 -23.38 -55.36
CA THR A 300 -5.49 -23.97 -54.18
C THR A 300 -6.51 -24.69 -53.32
N GLY A 301 -6.20 -25.91 -52.91
CA GLY A 301 -7.07 -26.63 -51.97
C GLY A 301 -7.16 -25.97 -50.61
N TYR A 302 -8.12 -26.44 -49.83
CA TYR A 302 -8.53 -25.84 -48.57
C TYR A 302 -9.04 -26.93 -47.64
N ALA A 303 -8.69 -26.81 -46.36
CA ALA A 303 -9.20 -27.66 -45.29
C ALA A 303 -10.02 -26.79 -44.32
N ALA A 304 -11.11 -27.35 -43.81
CA ALA A 304 -11.97 -26.70 -42.83
C ALA A 304 -12.60 -27.72 -41.88
N GLU A 305 -12.88 -27.27 -40.67
CA GLU A 305 -13.81 -27.89 -39.72
C GLU A 305 -15.24 -27.73 -40.25
N LEU A 306 -15.97 -28.84 -40.39
CA LEU A 306 -17.36 -28.87 -40.89
C LEU A 306 -18.37 -29.15 -39.77
N ASP A 307 -17.93 -29.90 -38.75
CA ASP A 307 -18.58 -30.08 -37.45
C ASP A 307 -17.48 -30.29 -36.39
N GLU A 308 -17.84 -30.27 -35.10
CA GLU A 308 -16.92 -30.35 -33.95
C GLU A 308 -16.02 -31.61 -33.95
N SER A 309 -16.38 -32.63 -34.73
CA SER A 309 -15.70 -33.93 -34.84
C SER A 309 -15.09 -34.22 -36.22
N THR A 310 -15.25 -33.32 -37.21
CA THR A 310 -14.92 -33.63 -38.62
C THR A 310 -14.25 -32.48 -39.34
N ILE A 311 -13.07 -32.75 -39.90
CA ILE A 311 -12.35 -31.83 -40.79
C ILE A 311 -12.30 -32.41 -42.20
N THR A 312 -12.78 -31.64 -43.17
CA THR A 312 -12.72 -31.99 -44.59
C THR A 312 -11.68 -31.14 -45.30
N ALA A 313 -10.79 -31.79 -46.03
CA ALA A 313 -9.91 -31.15 -47.00
C ALA A 313 -10.39 -31.42 -48.42
N ILE A 314 -10.31 -30.40 -49.28
CA ILE A 314 -10.57 -30.49 -50.72
C ILE A 314 -9.36 -29.97 -51.48
N GLU A 315 -8.81 -30.78 -52.39
CA GLU A 315 -7.70 -30.40 -53.29
C GLU A 315 -8.11 -30.59 -54.77
N PRO A 316 -7.85 -29.61 -55.65
CA PRO A 316 -8.26 -29.66 -57.05
C PRO A 316 -7.34 -30.55 -57.90
N VAL A 317 -7.92 -31.43 -58.71
CA VAL A 317 -7.21 -32.12 -59.79
C VAL A 317 -7.01 -31.16 -60.95
N LYS A 318 -5.77 -30.75 -61.16
CA LYS A 318 -5.38 -29.86 -62.25
C LYS A 318 -4.99 -30.67 -63.49
N VAL A 319 -5.69 -30.44 -64.60
CA VAL A 319 -5.45 -31.08 -65.90
C VAL A 319 -5.02 -30.01 -66.90
N PHE A 320 -4.01 -30.31 -67.72
CA PHE A 320 -3.62 -29.42 -68.82
C PHE A 320 -4.68 -29.43 -69.92
N SER A 321 -5.30 -28.28 -70.20
CA SER A 321 -6.29 -28.13 -71.26
C SER A 321 -5.67 -27.48 -72.49
N SER A 322 -5.44 -28.27 -73.54
CA SER A 322 -4.91 -27.81 -74.83
C SER A 322 -5.79 -26.74 -75.51
N ARG A 323 -7.08 -26.64 -75.13
CA ARG A 323 -8.00 -25.57 -75.59
C ARG A 323 -7.75 -24.25 -74.86
N ALA A 324 -7.33 -24.29 -73.59
CA ALA A 324 -7.10 -23.11 -72.76
C ALA A 324 -5.63 -22.68 -72.68
N GLY A 325 -4.69 -23.52 -73.16
CA GLY A 325 -3.25 -23.28 -73.07
C GLY A 325 -2.68 -23.34 -71.65
N ARG A 326 -3.49 -23.79 -70.67
CA ARG A 326 -3.17 -23.79 -69.25
C ARG A 326 -3.77 -24.99 -68.53
N ASN A 327 -3.27 -25.23 -67.32
CA ASN A 327 -3.95 -26.11 -66.37
C ASN A 327 -5.31 -25.52 -65.97
N VAL A 328 -6.30 -26.39 -65.84
CA VAL A 328 -7.64 -26.08 -65.33
C VAL A 328 -8.03 -27.13 -64.29
N VAL A 329 -8.89 -26.78 -63.33
CA VAL A 329 -9.48 -27.77 -62.43
C VAL A 329 -10.50 -28.59 -63.22
N ALA A 330 -10.39 -29.92 -63.18
CA ALA A 330 -11.28 -30.84 -63.90
C ALA A 330 -12.05 -31.80 -62.97
N ALA A 331 -11.49 -32.06 -61.79
CA ALA A 331 -12.08 -32.85 -60.71
C ALA A 331 -11.54 -32.31 -59.37
N MET A 332 -12.02 -32.82 -58.25
CA MET A 332 -11.51 -32.51 -56.91
C MET A 332 -11.53 -33.75 -56.03
N SER A 333 -10.48 -33.93 -55.22
CA SER A 333 -10.47 -34.93 -54.15
C SER A 333 -11.03 -34.32 -52.87
N ILE A 334 -11.81 -35.12 -52.14
CA ILE A 334 -12.43 -34.76 -50.86
C ILE A 334 -12.03 -35.83 -49.84
N VAL A 335 -11.44 -35.42 -48.72
CA VAL A 335 -11.12 -36.32 -47.58
C VAL A 335 -11.60 -35.70 -46.28
N SER A 336 -12.46 -36.41 -45.55
CA SER A 336 -12.94 -36.07 -44.20
C SER A 336 -12.28 -36.96 -43.15
N ILE A 337 -11.64 -36.37 -42.14
CA ILE A 337 -11.02 -37.06 -41.00
C ILE A 337 -11.79 -36.74 -39.71
N ASP A 338 -11.97 -37.75 -38.86
CA ASP A 338 -12.45 -37.62 -37.49
C ASP A 338 -11.36 -37.06 -36.56
N THR A 339 -11.65 -35.97 -35.86
CA THR A 339 -10.70 -35.30 -34.96
C THR A 339 -10.50 -36.03 -33.63
N GLY A 340 -11.46 -36.86 -33.20
CA GLY A 340 -11.41 -37.62 -31.96
C GLY A 340 -10.40 -38.78 -31.96
N LEU A 341 -9.92 -39.18 -33.15
CA LEU A 341 -8.91 -40.23 -33.34
C LEU A 341 -7.49 -39.66 -33.59
N VAL A 342 -7.30 -38.33 -33.47
CA VAL A 342 -6.02 -37.67 -33.75
C VAL A 342 -5.16 -37.62 -32.50
N THR A 343 -4.17 -38.52 -32.43
CA THR A 343 -3.15 -38.52 -31.37
C THR A 343 -2.28 -37.26 -31.45
N LEU A 344 -2.31 -36.44 -30.41
CA LEU A 344 -1.42 -35.28 -30.26
C LEU A 344 0.05 -35.71 -30.11
N ASP A 345 0.97 -34.94 -30.71
CA ASP A 345 2.41 -35.14 -30.51
C ASP A 345 2.81 -34.87 -29.05
N THR A 346 3.69 -35.73 -28.52
CA THR A 346 4.30 -35.58 -27.20
C THR A 346 5.11 -34.27 -27.11
N GLY A 347 5.70 -33.82 -28.22
CA GLY A 347 6.34 -32.51 -28.33
C GLY A 347 5.37 -31.35 -28.09
N GLU A 348 4.26 -31.28 -28.82
CA GLU A 348 3.26 -30.21 -28.65
C GLU A 348 2.59 -30.26 -27.25
N ILE A 349 2.31 -31.45 -26.71
CA ILE A 349 1.84 -31.63 -25.32
C ILE A 349 2.81 -31.01 -24.30
N SER A 350 4.13 -31.23 -24.47
CA SER A 350 5.14 -30.67 -23.57
C SER A 350 5.17 -29.14 -23.57
N VAL A 351 4.91 -28.51 -24.72
CA VAL A 351 4.83 -27.04 -24.86
C VAL A 351 3.62 -26.47 -24.12
N ILE A 352 2.49 -27.16 -24.13
CA ILE A 352 1.29 -26.76 -23.41
C ILE A 352 1.55 -26.80 -21.90
N TYR A 353 2.08 -27.91 -21.37
CA TYR A 353 2.44 -27.99 -19.95
C TYR A 353 3.52 -26.97 -19.54
N SER A 354 4.50 -26.70 -20.40
CA SER A 354 5.54 -25.70 -20.13
C SER A 354 4.97 -24.28 -20.00
N LYS A 355 4.06 -23.89 -20.90
CA LYS A 355 3.34 -22.61 -20.81
C LYS A 355 2.52 -22.52 -19.51
N THR A 356 1.75 -23.58 -19.21
CA THR A 356 0.95 -23.67 -17.99
C THR A 356 1.81 -23.49 -16.73
N PHE A 357 2.91 -24.24 -16.61
CA PHE A 357 3.84 -24.15 -15.48
C PHE A 357 4.40 -22.73 -15.28
N ILE A 358 4.77 -22.05 -16.37
CA ILE A 358 5.26 -20.66 -16.32
C ILE A 358 4.16 -19.71 -15.80
N PHE A 359 2.93 -19.80 -16.29
CA PHE A 359 1.83 -18.95 -15.82
C PHE A 359 1.45 -19.24 -14.36
N THR A 360 1.37 -20.52 -13.96
CA THR A 360 1.18 -20.94 -12.56
C THR A 360 2.28 -20.38 -11.64
N GLY A 361 3.55 -20.47 -12.06
CA GLY A 361 4.68 -19.94 -11.29
C GLY A 361 4.63 -18.42 -11.13
N LEU A 362 4.35 -17.68 -12.21
CA LEU A 362 4.18 -16.22 -12.17
C LEU A 362 3.00 -15.79 -11.28
N PHE A 363 1.89 -16.53 -11.32
CA PHE A 363 0.71 -16.27 -10.47
C PHE A 363 1.00 -16.56 -8.99
N ALA A 364 1.72 -17.64 -8.69
CA ALA A 364 2.18 -17.94 -7.33
C ALA A 364 3.15 -16.86 -6.79
N ILE A 365 4.07 -16.37 -7.61
CA ILE A 365 4.98 -15.26 -7.26
C ILE A 365 4.18 -13.96 -6.98
N LEU A 366 3.13 -13.68 -7.75
CA LEU A 366 2.25 -12.53 -7.52
C LEU A 366 1.50 -12.63 -6.18
N ILE A 367 0.89 -13.77 -5.89
CA ILE A 367 0.20 -14.01 -4.61
C ILE A 367 1.18 -13.94 -3.44
N PHE A 368 2.38 -14.54 -3.56
CA PHE A 368 3.43 -14.43 -2.55
C PHE A 368 3.87 -12.98 -2.30
N ALA A 369 4.00 -12.15 -3.36
CA ALA A 369 4.32 -10.74 -3.22
C ALA A 369 3.23 -9.95 -2.48
N ILE A 370 1.95 -10.24 -2.74
CA ILE A 370 0.80 -9.66 -2.03
C ILE A 370 0.84 -10.05 -0.55
N VAL A 371 0.89 -11.35 -0.24
CA VAL A 371 0.95 -11.86 1.14
C VAL A 371 2.11 -11.22 1.89
N ARG A 372 3.33 -11.30 1.36
CA ARG A 372 4.54 -10.75 2.00
C ARG A 372 4.44 -9.23 2.24
N ARG A 373 3.84 -8.45 1.34
CA ARG A 373 3.64 -7.00 1.52
C ARG A 373 2.57 -6.70 2.59
N LEU A 374 1.46 -7.43 2.59
CA LEU A 374 0.44 -7.31 3.65
C LEU A 374 1.00 -7.67 5.02
N THR A 375 1.82 -8.72 5.13
CA THR A 375 2.46 -9.11 6.39
C THR A 375 3.43 -8.05 6.90
N LEU A 376 4.27 -7.47 6.02
CA LEU A 376 5.35 -6.56 6.45
C LEU A 376 4.88 -5.14 6.78
N ARG A 377 3.72 -4.69 6.29
CA ARG A 377 3.27 -3.30 6.51
C ARG A 377 2.89 -3.00 7.98
N PRO A 378 2.11 -3.85 8.71
CA PRO A 378 1.83 -3.63 10.13
C PRO A 378 3.10 -3.53 11.00
N TYR A 379 4.10 -4.38 10.78
CA TYR A 379 5.37 -4.35 11.54
C TYR A 379 6.17 -3.06 11.31
N ARG A 380 6.12 -2.48 10.10
CA ARG A 380 6.75 -1.18 9.81
C ARG A 380 6.04 -0.04 10.54
N ILE A 381 4.72 0.01 10.47
CA ILE A 381 3.91 1.03 11.15
C ILE A 381 4.11 0.91 12.67
N LEU A 382 4.15 -0.30 13.23
CA LEU A 382 4.57 -0.56 14.61
C LEU A 382 5.96 0.01 14.92
N THR A 383 6.95 -0.18 14.06
CA THR A 383 8.31 0.31 14.31
C THR A 383 8.36 1.84 14.30
N GLU A 384 7.68 2.48 13.33
CA GLU A 384 7.57 3.94 13.25
C GLU A 384 6.80 4.53 14.45
N ASP A 385 5.70 3.91 14.88
CA ASP A 385 4.92 4.35 16.03
C ASP A 385 5.63 4.07 17.36
N LEU A 386 6.36 2.97 17.49
CA LEU A 386 7.22 2.71 18.64
C LEU A 386 8.32 3.77 18.75
N GLU A 387 8.93 4.17 17.62
CA GLU A 387 9.94 5.24 17.60
C GLU A 387 9.36 6.61 18.01
N LYS A 388 8.14 6.94 17.57
CA LYS A 388 7.39 8.14 18.02
C LYS A 388 7.02 8.05 19.52
N GLY A 389 6.59 6.88 19.98
CA GLY A 389 6.22 6.64 21.38
C GLY A 389 7.42 6.77 22.32
N LEU A 390 8.59 6.24 21.92
CA LEU A 390 9.86 6.39 22.63
C LEU A 390 10.36 7.85 22.68
N LYS A 391 9.98 8.68 21.71
CA LYS A 391 10.23 10.14 21.71
C LYS A 391 9.19 10.94 22.49
N GLY A 392 8.09 10.32 22.93
CA GLY A 392 6.98 10.98 23.62
C GLY A 392 5.96 11.68 22.70
N ASP A 393 6.05 11.49 21.38
CA ASP A 393 5.16 12.12 20.39
C ASP A 393 3.75 11.50 20.37
N ILE A 394 3.61 10.21 20.70
CA ILE A 394 2.32 9.51 20.72
C ILE A 394 2.10 8.72 22.01
N ALA A 395 0.83 8.59 22.41
CA ALA A 395 0.43 8.00 23.69
C ALA A 395 0.18 6.49 23.65
N GLN A 396 -0.20 5.96 22.49
CA GLN A 396 -0.62 4.58 22.20
C GLN A 396 -0.29 4.28 20.72
N VAL A 397 -0.08 3.01 20.37
CA VAL A 397 0.25 2.60 18.99
C VAL A 397 -1.01 2.44 18.13
N THR A 398 -0.94 2.83 16.84
CA THR A 398 -2.10 2.74 15.95
C THR A 398 -2.49 1.29 15.61
N HIS A 399 -3.55 0.80 16.25
CA HIS A 399 -4.16 -0.51 15.99
C HIS A 399 -4.98 -0.50 14.68
N GLU A 400 -4.36 -0.12 13.55
CA GLU A 400 -5.03 -0.01 12.25
C GLU A 400 -5.34 -1.39 11.62
N TYR A 401 -4.66 -2.47 12.06
CA TYR A 401 -4.73 -3.80 11.45
C TYR A 401 -5.20 -4.90 12.41
N LYS A 402 -6.18 -5.70 11.98
CA LYS A 402 -6.73 -6.83 12.74
C LYS A 402 -5.85 -8.09 12.64
N VAL A 403 -4.90 -8.22 13.56
CA VAL A 403 -4.05 -9.41 13.72
C VAL A 403 -4.19 -9.93 15.15
N GLU A 404 -5.24 -10.71 15.40
CA GLU A 404 -5.63 -11.13 16.76
C GLU A 404 -4.51 -11.82 17.55
N ASP A 405 -3.71 -12.66 16.89
CA ASP A 405 -2.56 -13.38 17.46
C ASP A 405 -1.53 -12.44 18.12
N THR A 406 -1.49 -11.18 17.70
CA THR A 406 -0.56 -10.16 18.23
C THR A 406 -1.18 -9.23 19.26
N ASN A 407 -2.50 -9.30 19.53
CA ASN A 407 -3.19 -8.42 20.49
C ASN A 407 -2.51 -8.37 21.87
N GLN A 408 -2.00 -9.51 22.36
CA GLN A 408 -1.26 -9.56 23.62
C GLN A 408 0.07 -8.78 23.57
N LEU A 409 0.78 -8.85 22.44
CA LEU A 409 2.02 -8.09 22.23
C LEU A 409 1.75 -6.58 22.15
N TRP A 410 0.69 -6.16 21.45
CA TRP A 410 0.31 -4.74 21.40
C TRP A 410 -0.08 -4.20 22.79
N GLN A 411 -0.85 -4.96 23.57
CA GLN A 411 -1.21 -4.58 24.95
C GLN A 411 0.01 -4.44 25.87
N LEU A 412 1.03 -5.30 25.71
CA LEU A 412 2.30 -5.18 26.43
C LEU A 412 3.10 -3.95 25.97
N ILE A 413 3.10 -3.63 24.68
CA ILE A 413 3.77 -2.45 24.11
C ILE A 413 3.11 -1.16 24.59
N ASP A 414 1.78 -1.03 24.51
CA ASP A 414 1.06 0.14 25.04
C ASP A 414 1.25 0.27 26.56
N SER A 415 1.26 -0.85 27.30
CA SER A 415 1.55 -0.86 28.75
C SER A 415 2.98 -0.45 29.09
N ALA A 416 3.93 -0.65 28.17
CA ALA A 416 5.31 -0.18 28.31
C ALA A 416 5.43 1.31 27.95
N LEU A 417 4.86 1.74 26.82
CA LEU A 417 4.86 3.15 26.39
C LEU A 417 4.14 4.07 27.39
N GLN A 418 3.07 3.60 28.03
CA GLN A 418 2.37 4.36 29.09
C GLN A 418 3.20 4.53 30.38
N ARG A 419 4.30 3.76 30.56
CA ARG A 419 5.24 3.91 31.69
C ARG A 419 6.40 4.86 31.37
N ILE A 420 6.54 5.31 30.12
CA ILE A 420 7.58 6.27 29.73
C ILE A 420 7.09 7.68 30.11
N PRO A 421 7.85 8.47 30.90
CA PRO A 421 7.48 9.84 31.23
C PRO A 421 7.34 10.70 29.97
N ARG A 422 6.16 11.32 29.78
CA ARG A 422 5.89 12.17 28.61
C ARG A 422 6.26 13.62 28.88
N ALA A 423 7.22 14.14 28.11
CA ALA A 423 7.66 15.54 28.17
C ALA A 423 6.54 16.57 27.87
N SER A 424 5.41 16.13 27.31
CA SER A 424 4.30 16.98 26.83
C SER A 424 3.04 16.93 27.70
N THR A 425 3.03 16.16 28.81
CA THR A 425 1.84 15.98 29.67
C THR A 425 2.15 16.02 31.17
N MET A 426 3.18 16.76 31.56
CA MET A 426 3.45 17.17 32.94
C MET A 426 3.03 18.62 33.12
N ASP A 427 2.32 18.94 34.21
CA ASP A 427 1.89 20.32 34.50
C ASP A 427 3.10 21.26 34.63
N SER A 428 3.11 22.33 33.82
CA SER A 428 4.24 23.23 33.64
C SER A 428 4.47 24.22 34.79
N GLN A 429 4.11 23.82 36.02
CA GLN A 429 4.33 24.58 37.25
C GLN A 429 5.02 23.78 38.38
N SER A 430 5.01 22.44 38.36
CA SER A 430 5.53 21.61 39.46
C SER A 430 6.86 20.91 39.18
N VAL A 431 7.25 20.78 37.91
CA VAL A 431 8.42 19.96 37.50
C VAL A 431 9.65 20.79 37.15
N GLU A 432 9.48 22.07 36.80
CA GLU A 432 10.60 22.95 36.37
C GLU A 432 11.51 23.42 37.52
N GLY A 433 11.15 23.15 38.77
CA GLY A 433 12.05 23.24 39.94
C GLY A 433 12.75 21.91 40.27
N ALA A 434 12.06 20.79 40.09
CA ALA A 434 12.57 19.45 40.44
C ALA A 434 13.73 19.02 39.53
N ILE A 435 13.52 19.01 38.20
CA ILE A 435 14.52 18.53 37.23
C ILE A 435 15.77 19.42 37.25
N SER A 436 15.63 20.73 37.44
CA SER A 436 16.78 21.63 37.55
C SER A 436 17.64 21.36 38.78
N THR A 437 17.03 20.95 39.89
CA THR A 437 17.75 20.83 41.17
C THR A 437 18.44 19.48 41.32
N GLU A 438 17.89 18.39 40.75
CA GLU A 438 18.56 17.08 40.75
C GLU A 438 19.92 17.09 40.03
N ILE A 439 20.03 17.86 38.94
CA ILE A 439 21.28 18.02 38.16
C ILE A 439 22.43 18.56 39.04
N PHE A 440 22.14 19.52 39.93
CA PHE A 440 23.14 20.06 40.87
C PHE A 440 23.24 19.23 42.16
N ALA A 441 22.18 18.54 42.58
CA ALA A 441 22.15 17.75 43.80
C ALA A 441 23.16 16.59 43.79
N GLY A 442 23.39 15.94 42.64
CA GLY A 442 24.35 14.82 42.53
C GLY A 442 25.77 15.20 42.99
N PRO A 443 26.44 16.17 42.33
CA PRO A 443 27.77 16.63 42.74
C PRO A 443 27.82 17.22 44.16
N VAL A 444 26.78 17.96 44.57
CA VAL A 444 26.72 18.57 45.92
C VAL A 444 26.55 17.52 47.02
N ARG A 445 25.80 16.43 46.79
CA ARG A 445 25.71 15.28 47.72
C ARG A 445 27.06 14.60 47.90
N MET A 446 27.76 14.31 46.80
CA MET A 446 29.12 13.72 46.86
C MET A 446 30.12 14.63 47.60
N MET A 447 30.03 15.95 47.42
CA MET A 447 30.82 16.91 48.22
C MET A 447 30.41 16.91 49.70
N GLY A 448 29.10 16.85 50.00
CA GLY A 448 28.57 16.83 51.36
C GLY A 448 29.00 15.61 52.17
N GLU A 449 29.04 14.43 51.55
CA GLU A 449 29.52 13.18 52.15
C GLU A 449 31.03 13.17 52.45
N LEU A 450 31.83 13.91 51.67
CA LEU A 450 33.28 14.04 51.85
C LEU A 450 33.70 15.25 52.71
N SER A 451 32.77 16.15 53.00
CA SER A 451 33.03 17.40 53.74
C SER A 451 33.14 17.20 55.26
N LYS A 452 33.87 18.11 55.93
CA LYS A 452 33.99 18.19 57.40
C LYS A 452 33.24 19.39 58.01
N PHE A 453 32.27 19.93 57.27
CA PHE A 453 31.46 21.09 57.65
C PHE A 453 29.99 20.78 57.42
N GLY A 454 29.08 21.49 58.08
CA GLY A 454 27.65 21.31 57.83
C GLY A 454 27.29 21.79 56.42
N LEU A 455 26.50 21.03 55.67
CA LEU A 455 26.03 21.42 54.34
C LEU A 455 24.52 21.18 54.20
N VAL A 456 23.83 22.19 53.66
CA VAL A 456 22.41 22.13 53.27
C VAL A 456 22.29 22.57 51.81
N LEU A 457 21.47 21.85 51.04
CA LEU A 457 21.03 22.20 49.70
C LEU A 457 19.53 22.45 49.73
N CYS A 458 19.09 23.62 49.28
CA CYS A 458 17.69 23.98 49.11
C CYS A 458 17.36 24.23 47.63
N ASP A 459 16.09 24.04 47.26
CA ASP A 459 15.56 24.46 45.96
C ASP A 459 15.16 25.95 45.95
N HIS A 460 14.63 26.43 44.83
CA HIS A 460 14.12 27.79 44.67
C HIS A 460 12.92 28.16 45.57
N GLU A 461 12.21 27.19 46.15
CA GLU A 461 11.12 27.39 47.11
C GLU A 461 11.62 27.37 48.57
N ARG A 462 12.95 27.34 48.79
CA ARG A 462 13.62 27.19 50.09
C ARG A 462 13.31 25.86 50.78
N ARG A 463 12.89 24.83 50.03
CA ARG A 463 12.72 23.47 50.54
C ARG A 463 14.06 22.74 50.56
N ILE A 464 14.31 21.97 51.61
CA ILE A 464 15.55 21.21 51.77
C ILE A 464 15.53 20.00 50.81
N VAL A 465 16.53 19.90 49.93
CA VAL A 465 16.71 18.78 48.97
C VAL A 465 17.81 17.81 49.43
N TYR A 466 18.74 18.29 50.26
CA TYR A 466 19.75 17.47 50.94
C TYR A 466 20.34 18.21 52.14
N LEU A 467 20.77 17.45 53.15
CA LEU A 467 21.54 17.93 54.29
C LEU A 467 22.48 16.82 54.77
N ASN A 468 23.76 17.14 54.99
CA ASN A 468 24.74 16.14 55.43
C ASN A 468 24.63 15.86 56.95
N THR A 469 25.23 14.77 57.41
CA THR A 469 25.15 14.33 58.81
C THR A 469 25.67 15.40 59.79
N ILE A 470 26.73 16.12 59.42
CA ILE A 470 27.32 17.18 60.25
C ILE A 470 26.34 18.34 60.46
N PHE A 471 25.56 18.73 59.45
CA PHE A 471 24.51 19.73 59.66
C PHE A 471 23.35 19.20 60.53
N GLN A 472 22.99 17.91 60.39
CA GLN A 472 21.96 17.29 61.24
C GLN A 472 22.40 17.26 62.73
N GLU A 473 23.69 17.07 62.99
CA GLU A 473 24.30 17.15 64.32
C GLU A 473 24.32 18.60 64.86
N ILE A 474 24.71 19.59 64.04
CA ILE A 474 24.78 21.02 64.47
C ILE A 474 23.39 21.62 64.74
N SER A 475 22.39 21.30 63.91
CA SER A 475 21.06 21.94 63.94
C SER A 475 19.98 21.14 64.68
N GLY A 476 20.23 19.86 64.98
CA GLY A 476 19.23 18.93 65.52
C GLY A 476 18.08 18.59 64.54
N ILE A 477 18.15 19.05 63.28
CA ILE A 477 17.21 18.76 62.20
C ILE A 477 17.51 17.36 61.66
N ARG A 478 16.52 16.47 61.57
CA ARG A 478 16.71 15.11 61.05
C ARG A 478 16.37 15.00 59.57
N GLY A 479 17.30 14.44 58.78
CA GLY A 479 17.20 14.41 57.33
C GLY A 479 16.08 13.55 56.76
N ASP A 480 15.59 12.56 57.52
CA ASP A 480 14.43 11.72 57.16
C ASP A 480 13.12 12.52 57.13
N THR A 481 12.96 13.49 58.03
CA THR A 481 11.79 14.37 58.12
C THR A 481 11.94 15.71 57.40
N ALA A 482 13.17 16.15 57.12
CA ALA A 482 13.45 17.49 56.63
C ALA A 482 13.35 17.65 55.10
N VAL A 483 13.62 16.59 54.34
CA VAL A 483 13.65 16.69 52.86
C VAL A 483 12.24 16.95 52.30
N GLY A 484 12.13 17.98 51.45
CA GLY A 484 10.86 18.48 50.89
C GLY A 484 10.15 19.55 51.74
N GLN A 485 10.60 19.79 52.96
CA GLN A 485 10.10 20.84 53.86
C GLN A 485 10.98 22.10 53.78
N THR A 486 10.43 23.27 54.12
CA THR A 486 11.19 24.51 54.29
C THR A 486 11.98 24.48 55.60
N ILE A 487 13.07 25.26 55.70
CA ILE A 487 13.84 25.40 56.96
C ILE A 487 12.91 25.81 58.12
N SER A 488 12.00 26.76 57.89
CA SER A 488 10.97 27.22 58.82
C SER A 488 10.03 26.15 59.37
N ALA A 489 9.83 25.05 58.65
CA ALA A 489 8.94 23.96 59.07
C ALA A 489 9.65 22.91 59.95
N VAL A 490 10.99 22.95 60.06
CA VAL A 490 11.80 21.91 60.72
C VAL A 490 12.82 22.48 61.73
N ALA A 491 13.17 23.77 61.60
CA ALA A 491 13.96 24.49 62.59
C ALA A 491 13.20 24.52 63.94
N ARG A 492 13.92 24.17 65.02
CA ARG A 492 13.39 24.27 66.40
C ARG A 492 13.59 25.64 67.03
N ASP A 493 14.51 26.41 66.47
CA ASP A 493 14.88 27.74 66.90
C ASP A 493 14.38 28.78 65.89
N GLN A 494 13.60 29.74 66.38
CA GLN A 494 13.04 30.83 65.58
C GLN A 494 14.11 31.86 65.19
N ALA A 495 15.22 31.96 65.92
CA ALA A 495 16.35 32.80 65.53
C ALA A 495 17.06 32.21 64.30
N PHE A 496 17.30 30.90 64.28
CA PHE A 496 17.91 30.23 63.12
C PHE A 496 17.04 30.32 61.87
N ASP A 497 15.71 30.17 61.99
CA ASP A 497 14.80 30.37 60.84
C ASP A 497 14.86 31.79 60.28
N SER A 498 14.81 32.79 61.18
CA SER A 498 14.90 34.21 60.80
C SER A 498 16.23 34.53 60.10
N PHE A 499 17.33 33.99 60.62
CA PHE A 499 18.68 34.12 60.05
C PHE A 499 18.81 33.43 58.68
N ALA A 500 18.35 32.18 58.55
CA ALA A 500 18.37 31.46 57.29
C ALA A 500 17.50 32.13 56.22
N GLY A 501 16.38 32.76 56.63
CA GLY A 501 15.55 33.62 55.79
C GLY A 501 16.32 34.80 55.22
N ASP A 502 16.82 35.70 56.09
CA ASP A 502 17.56 36.90 55.70
C ASP A 502 18.80 36.59 54.83
N LEU A 503 19.54 35.54 55.18
CA LEU A 503 20.71 35.10 54.42
C LEU A 503 20.36 34.66 52.99
N ILE A 504 19.25 33.92 52.80
CA ILE A 504 18.75 33.53 51.48
C ILE A 504 18.22 34.74 50.70
N ASP A 505 17.49 35.66 51.34
CA ASP A 505 16.98 36.88 50.70
C ASP A 505 18.11 37.80 50.23
N ARG A 506 19.18 37.94 51.03
CA ARG A 506 20.37 38.73 50.65
C ARG A 506 21.17 38.08 49.52
N VAL A 507 21.34 36.76 49.51
CA VAL A 507 21.97 36.03 48.39
C VAL A 507 21.14 36.13 47.11
N THR A 508 19.81 36.22 47.23
CA THR A 508 18.90 36.49 46.11
C THR A 508 19.10 37.92 45.59
N ALA A 509 19.23 38.91 46.49
CA ALA A 509 19.47 40.30 46.13
C ALA A 509 20.87 40.56 45.52
N SER A 510 21.90 39.81 45.96
CA SER A 510 23.27 39.88 45.41
C SER A 510 23.44 39.18 44.05
N SER A 511 22.36 38.74 43.41
CA SER A 511 22.38 37.96 42.15
C SER A 511 23.20 36.66 42.25
N GLY A 512 23.30 36.09 43.45
CA GLY A 512 23.98 34.81 43.72
C GLY A 512 25.45 34.92 44.16
N GLU A 513 25.99 36.12 44.41
CA GLU A 513 27.28 36.24 45.11
C GLU A 513 27.21 35.60 46.51
N THR A 514 28.26 34.89 46.89
CA THR A 514 28.36 34.22 48.20
C THR A 514 28.35 35.23 49.34
N ILE A 515 27.43 35.05 50.30
CA ILE A 515 27.36 35.85 51.52
C ILE A 515 27.80 35.00 52.71
N SER A 516 28.68 35.56 53.54
CA SER A 516 29.19 34.95 54.76
C SER A 516 28.75 35.74 55.99
N GLU A 517 28.20 35.06 57.00
CA GLU A 517 27.82 35.65 58.29
C GLU A 517 28.02 34.64 59.42
N ASP A 518 28.35 35.11 60.62
CA ASP A 518 28.68 34.25 61.75
C ASP A 518 27.43 34.03 62.63
N TYR A 519 27.05 32.77 62.86
CA TYR A 519 25.91 32.35 63.68
C TYR A 519 26.35 31.40 64.81
N GLU A 520 25.67 31.44 65.96
CA GLU A 520 26.03 30.66 67.14
C GLU A 520 25.03 29.53 67.40
N PHE A 521 25.49 28.27 67.32
CA PHE A 521 24.71 27.08 67.71
C PHE A 521 25.21 26.56 69.05
N GLU A 522 24.33 26.46 70.04
CA GLU A 522 24.59 25.88 71.38
C GLU A 522 25.88 26.35 72.09
N GLY A 523 26.31 27.60 71.86
CA GLY A 523 27.54 28.16 72.44
C GLY A 523 28.79 28.05 71.56
N ILE A 524 28.64 27.66 70.29
CA ILE A 524 29.74 27.51 69.31
C ILE A 524 29.45 28.38 68.09
N ALA A 525 30.39 29.26 67.75
CA ALA A 525 30.32 30.10 66.56
C ALA A 525 30.65 29.33 65.27
N TYR A 526 29.81 29.50 64.24
CA TYR A 526 29.98 28.96 62.90
C TYR A 526 29.92 30.11 61.88
N ARG A 527 30.90 30.17 60.98
CA ARG A 527 30.82 30.98 59.77
C ARG A 527 29.91 30.27 58.77
N VAL A 528 28.75 30.85 58.53
CA VAL A 528 27.74 30.37 57.60
C VAL A 528 27.94 31.07 56.26
N ASN A 529 28.19 30.30 55.19
CA ASN A 529 28.33 30.83 53.84
C ASN A 529 27.20 30.29 52.97
N ALA A 530 26.41 31.17 52.38
CA ALA A 530 25.32 30.84 51.47
C ALA A 530 25.60 31.37 50.05
N ALA A 531 25.28 30.57 49.04
CA ALA A 531 25.40 30.94 47.63
C ALA A 531 24.22 30.35 46.82
N ALA A 532 23.83 31.01 45.73
CA ALA A 532 22.79 30.51 44.83
C ALA A 532 23.37 29.88 43.57
N PHE A 533 22.69 28.88 43.01
CA PHE A 533 22.96 28.38 41.67
C PHE A 533 21.88 28.82 40.68
N ALA A 534 22.32 29.38 39.56
CA ALA A 534 21.47 29.92 38.50
C ALA A 534 21.86 29.35 37.14
N MET A 535 20.89 29.24 36.23
CA MET A 535 21.16 28.86 34.83
C MET A 535 21.59 30.07 33.98
N PRO A 536 22.21 29.86 32.80
CA PRO A 536 22.41 30.90 31.81
C PRO A 536 21.06 31.56 31.44
N GLY A 537 20.83 32.77 31.94
CA GLY A 537 19.50 33.40 31.99
C GLY A 537 19.17 34.07 33.33
N GLY A 538 19.96 33.82 34.38
CA GLY A 538 19.92 34.58 35.64
C GLY A 538 18.84 34.17 36.64
N GLN A 539 18.00 33.18 36.31
CA GLN A 539 17.05 32.60 37.27
C GLN A 539 17.79 31.66 38.24
N ILE A 540 17.68 31.97 39.53
CA ILE A 540 18.11 31.09 40.63
C ILE A 540 17.20 29.85 40.64
N LYS A 541 17.81 28.66 40.71
CA LYS A 541 17.10 27.38 40.86
C LYS A 541 17.29 26.73 42.23
N GLY A 542 18.15 27.29 43.09
CA GLY A 542 18.25 26.94 44.50
C GLY A 542 19.50 27.50 45.17
N PHE A 543 19.73 27.05 46.41
CA PHE A 543 20.72 27.61 47.33
C PHE A 543 21.56 26.51 47.99
N VAL A 544 22.85 26.76 48.18
CA VAL A 544 23.75 25.93 49.00
C VAL A 544 24.18 26.75 50.20
N ILE A 545 24.04 26.20 51.40
CA ILE A 545 24.44 26.82 52.67
C ILE A 545 25.45 25.90 53.35
N THR A 546 26.57 26.47 53.81
CA THR A 546 27.68 25.76 54.44
C THR A 546 27.97 26.35 55.82
N PHE A 547 28.24 25.48 56.80
CA PHE A 547 28.42 25.82 58.21
C PHE A 547 29.82 25.37 58.65
N VAL A 548 30.78 26.28 58.56
CA VAL A 548 32.17 26.04 58.96
C VAL A 548 32.36 26.56 60.37
N ARG A 549 32.79 25.71 61.31
CA ARG A 549 33.08 26.16 62.69
C ARG A 549 34.13 27.27 62.65
N SER A 550 33.89 28.40 63.30
CA SER A 550 34.95 29.39 63.47
C SER A 550 35.96 28.84 64.48
N GLU A 551 37.20 28.67 64.05
CA GLU A 551 38.32 28.53 64.98
C GLU A 551 38.55 29.90 65.65
N SER A 552 38.92 29.86 66.93
CA SER A 552 39.04 31.00 67.85
C SER A 552 40.49 31.32 68.18
#